data_AF-A0A1A9A699-F1
#
_entry.id   AF-A0A1A9A699-F1
#
_cell.length_a   1.000
_cell.length_b   1.000
_cell.length_c   1.000
_cell.angle_alpha   90.00
_cell.angle_beta   90.00
_cell.angle_gamma   90.00
#
_symmetry.space_group_name_H-M   'P 1'
#
loop_
_entity.id
_entity.type
_entity.pdbx_description
1 polymer ?
#
loop_
_entity_poly.entity_id
_entity_poly.type
_entity_poly.pdbx_seq_one_letter_code
_entity_poly.pdbx_strand_id
1 'polypeptide(L)'
;MEALRLVLLYVHLIGFALLLGGAIAQYVSGRLRINAAMLWGSVIQLLTGLGLSAPLRDGHEPAPAKLVTKLVLALLIFVMVFFSRKRESVARGHFLAIIGLTLVTAAVAVFWR
;
A
#
# COMPACT_ATOMS: atom_id res chain seq x y z
N MET A 1 -20.96 -11.13 -5.51
CA MET A 1 -20.03 -10.03 -5.15
C MET A 1 -18.99 -10.46 -4.11
N GLU A 2 -19.32 -11.37 -3.19
CA GLU A 2 -18.41 -11.78 -2.12
C GLU A 2 -17.11 -12.45 -2.61
N ALA A 3 -17.19 -13.41 -3.53
CA ALA A 3 -16.00 -14.06 -4.08
C ALA A 3 -15.00 -13.06 -4.69
N LEU A 4 -15.49 -12.06 -5.44
CA LEU A 4 -14.64 -11.00 -6.01
C LEU A 4 -13.98 -10.16 -4.90
N ARG A 5 -14.72 -9.82 -3.84
CA ARG A 5 -14.19 -9.09 -2.69
C ARG A 5 -13.08 -9.89 -1.99
N LEU A 6 -13.27 -11.19 -1.78
CA LEU A 6 -12.26 -12.05 -1.18
C LEU A 6 -11.00 -12.14 -2.05
N VAL A 7 -11.17 -12.27 -3.37
CA VAL A 7 -10.04 -12.25 -4.32
C VAL A 7 -9.32 -10.90 -4.27
N LEU A 8 -10.04 -9.78 -4.30
CA LEU A 8 -9.45 -8.45 -4.20
C LEU A 8 -8.71 -8.25 -2.88
N LEU A 9 -9.28 -8.70 -1.76
CA LEU A 9 -8.64 -8.65 -0.45
C LEU A 9 -7.36 -9.49 -0.42
N TYR A 10 -7.42 -10.71 -0.96
CA TYR A 10 -6.25 -11.59 -1.04
C TYR A 10 -5.12 -10.96 -1.87
N VAL A 11 -5.45 -10.41 -3.04
CA VAL A 11 -4.50 -9.69 -3.90
C VAL A 11 -3.98 -8.42 -3.20
N HIS A 12 -4.83 -7.72 -2.44
CA HIS A 12 -4.41 -6.58 -1.61
C HIS A 12 -3.35 -7.00 -0.60
N LEU A 13 -3.56 -8.11 0.13
CA LEU A 13 -2.58 -8.64 1.09
C LEU A 13 -1.25 -9.02 0.42
N ILE A 14 -1.28 -9.62 -0.78
CA ILE A 14 -0.07 -9.88 -1.58
C ILE A 14 0.65 -8.57 -1.93
N GLY A 15 -0.09 -7.56 -2.40
CA GLY A 15 0.48 -6.24 -2.71
C GLY A 15 1.15 -5.59 -1.49
N PHE A 16 0.54 -5.71 -0.31
CA PHE A 16 1.11 -5.24 0.95
C PHE A 16 2.41 -5.99 1.28
N ALA A 17 2.41 -7.32 1.17
CA ALA A 17 3.60 -8.14 1.42
C ALA A 17 4.74 -7.83 0.45
N LEU A 18 4.45 -7.60 -0.83
CA LEU A 18 5.44 -7.19 -1.83
C LEU A 18 6.03 -5.82 -1.51
N LEU A 19 5.18 -4.85 -1.14
CA LEU A 19 5.62 -3.49 -0.82
C LEU A 19 6.50 -3.47 0.44
N LEU A 20 5.99 -3.99 1.55
CA LEU A 20 6.68 -3.96 2.83
C LEU A 20 7.87 -4.93 2.84
N GLY A 21 7.70 -6.17 2.38
CA GLY A 21 8.77 -7.16 2.31
C GLY A 21 9.88 -6.73 1.36
N GLY A 22 9.52 -6.17 0.19
CA GLY A 22 10.48 -5.59 -0.74
C GLY A 22 11.28 -4.43 -0.11
N ALA A 23 10.63 -3.59 0.69
CA ALA A 23 11.29 -2.51 1.40
C ALA A 23 12.23 -3.02 2.52
N ILE A 24 11.78 -3.98 3.33
CA ILE A 24 12.61 -4.59 4.39
C ILE A 24 13.84 -5.27 3.80
N ALA A 25 13.68 -6.02 2.70
CA ALA A 25 14.80 -6.67 2.03
C ALA A 25 15.86 -5.65 1.55
N GLN A 26 15.45 -4.51 0.98
CA GLN A 26 16.38 -3.44 0.59
C GLN A 26 17.04 -2.79 1.82
N TYR A 27 16.27 -2.55 2.88
CA TYR A 27 16.79 -1.97 4.12
C TYR A 27 17.89 -2.83 4.73
N VAL A 28 17.65 -4.13 4.88
CA VAL A 28 18.63 -5.10 5.43
C VAL A 28 19.84 -5.25 4.51
N SER A 29 19.67 -5.16 3.18
CA SER A 29 20.79 -5.22 2.23
C SER A 29 21.72 -3.98 2.27
N GLY A 30 21.33 -2.91 2.96
CA GLY A 30 22.07 -1.64 3.02
C GLY A 30 21.96 -0.78 1.75
N ARG A 31 21.41 -1.31 0.65
CA ARG A 31 21.19 -0.58 -0.60
C ARG A 31 19.77 -0.02 -0.64
N LEU A 32 19.62 1.24 -0.25
CA LEU A 32 18.32 1.91 -0.24
C LEU A 32 17.91 2.35 -1.64
N ARG A 33 17.23 1.46 -2.38
CA ARG A 33 16.65 1.75 -3.70
C ARG A 33 15.25 1.15 -3.81
N ILE A 34 14.46 1.67 -4.73
CA ILE A 34 13.16 1.09 -5.05
C ILE A 34 13.39 -0.15 -5.92
N ASN A 35 12.95 -1.31 -5.44
CA ASN A 35 12.98 -2.55 -6.24
C ASN A 35 11.62 -2.81 -6.92
N ALA A 36 11.59 -3.82 -7.79
CA ALA A 36 10.38 -4.20 -8.52
C ALA A 36 9.22 -4.61 -7.60
N ALA A 37 9.51 -5.29 -6.48
CA ALA A 37 8.49 -5.70 -5.51
C ALA A 37 7.80 -4.49 -4.86
N MET A 38 8.56 -3.46 -4.47
CA MET A 38 8.01 -2.21 -3.95
C MET A 38 7.12 -1.51 -4.98
N LEU A 39 7.58 -1.43 -6.24
CA LEU A 39 6.82 -0.80 -7.31
C LEU A 39 5.49 -1.53 -7.55
N TRP A 40 5.53 -2.82 -7.81
CA TRP A 40 4.33 -3.62 -8.06
C TRP A 40 3.42 -3.70 -6.83
N GLY A 41 3.99 -3.82 -5.64
CA GLY A 41 3.25 -3.78 -4.39
C GLY A 41 2.45 -2.48 -4.24
N SER A 42 3.07 -1.32 -4.51
CA SER A 42 2.38 -0.02 -4.46
C SER A 42 1.25 0.11 -5.49
N VAL A 43 1.44 -0.39 -6.71
CA VAL A 43 0.41 -0.41 -7.76
C VAL A 43 -0.76 -1.29 -7.34
N ILE A 44 -0.48 -2.52 -6.90
CA ILE A 44 -1.49 -3.48 -6.47
C ILE A 44 -2.30 -2.89 -5.31
N GLN A 45 -1.62 -2.32 -4.31
CA GLN A 45 -2.24 -1.68 -3.15
C GLN A 45 -3.24 -0.59 -3.57
N LEU A 46 -2.85 0.28 -4.50
CA LEU A 46 -3.71 1.36 -4.98
C LEU A 46 -4.93 0.83 -5.74
N LEU A 47 -4.73 -0.08 -6.70
CA LEU A 47 -5.80 -0.60 -7.54
C LEU A 47 -6.80 -1.46 -6.75
N THR A 48 -6.30 -2.38 -5.93
CA THR A 48 -7.17 -3.22 -5.08
C THR A 48 -7.84 -2.42 -3.97
N GLY A 49 -7.17 -1.40 -3.42
CA GLY A 49 -7.77 -0.48 -2.46
C GLY A 49 -8.97 0.28 -3.03
N LEU A 50 -8.86 0.76 -4.27
CA LEU A 50 -9.98 1.36 -5.01
C LEU A 50 -11.09 0.34 -5.25
N GLY A 51 -10.75 -0.87 -5.70
CA GLY A 51 -11.73 -1.94 -5.92
C GLY A 51 -12.49 -2.33 -4.64
N LEU A 52 -11.80 -2.42 -3.50
CA LEU A 52 -12.40 -2.75 -2.20
C LEU A 52 -13.24 -1.62 -1.60
N SER A 53 -13.04 -0.37 -2.07
CA SER A 53 -13.81 0.80 -1.64
C SER A 53 -15.18 0.90 -2.31
N ALA A 54 -15.45 0.07 -3.32
CA ALA A 54 -16.74 0.02 -3.98
C ALA A 54 -17.87 -0.26 -2.96
N PRO A 55 -18.96 0.54 -2.96
CA PRO A 55 -20.09 0.40 -2.05
C PRO A 55 -20.67 -1.02 -2.09
N LEU A 56 -21.04 -1.53 -0.93
CA LEU A 56 -21.84 -2.74 -0.84
C LEU A 56 -23.25 -2.35 -0.45
N ARG A 57 -24.24 -2.84 -1.20
CA ARG A 57 -25.66 -2.59 -0.93
C ARG A 57 -26.18 -3.31 0.34
N ASP A 58 -25.32 -3.65 1.28
CA ASP A 58 -25.60 -4.47 2.47
C ASP A 58 -25.47 -3.70 3.80
N GLY A 59 -25.24 -2.38 3.76
CA GLY A 59 -25.40 -1.48 4.91
C GLY A 59 -24.27 -1.51 5.94
N HIS A 60 -23.20 -2.27 5.70
CA HIS A 60 -22.03 -2.38 6.59
C HIS A 60 -20.79 -1.70 5.99
N GLU A 61 -20.98 -0.51 5.43
CA GLU A 61 -19.93 0.21 4.73
C GLU A 61 -18.96 0.88 5.72
N PRO A 62 -17.64 0.82 5.49
CA PRO A 62 -16.69 1.58 6.28
C PRO A 62 -16.98 3.08 6.20
N ALA A 63 -16.73 3.82 7.29
CA ALA A 63 -16.86 5.27 7.30
C ALA A 63 -16.14 5.91 6.09
N PRO A 64 -16.79 6.83 5.33
CA PRO A 64 -16.18 7.48 4.17
C PRO A 64 -14.81 8.11 4.48
N ALA A 65 -14.66 8.67 5.68
CA ALA A 65 -13.39 9.22 6.16
C ALA A 65 -12.27 8.16 6.16
N LYS A 66 -12.52 6.95 6.66
CA LYS A 66 -11.54 5.85 6.68
C LYS A 66 -11.13 5.45 5.27
N LEU A 67 -12.07 5.41 4.32
CA LEU A 67 -11.79 5.09 2.92
C LEU A 67 -10.93 6.16 2.26
N VAL A 68 -11.28 7.44 2.43
CA VAL A 68 -10.52 8.58 1.89
C VAL A 68 -9.11 8.61 2.48
N THR A 69 -8.94 8.41 3.79
CA THR A 69 -7.62 8.36 4.43
C THR A 69 -6.75 7.25 3.83
N LYS A 70 -7.29 6.04 3.66
CA LYS A 70 -6.56 4.94 3.02
C LYS A 70 -6.17 5.26 1.57
N LEU A 71 -7.05 5.90 0.81
CA LEU A 71 -6.78 6.29 -0.57
C LEU A 71 -5.64 7.32 -0.64
N VAL A 72 -5.69 8.36 0.20
CA VAL A 72 -4.64 9.39 0.25
C VAL A 72 -3.29 8.76 0.61
N LEU A 73 -3.24 7.90 1.63
CA LEU A 73 -2.00 7.22 2.02
C LEU A 73 -1.46 6.33 0.89
N ALA A 74 -2.33 5.54 0.24
CA ALA A 74 -1.93 4.68 -0.87
C ALA A 74 -1.38 5.49 -2.06
N LEU A 75 -2.00 6.64 -2.39
CA LEU A 75 -1.53 7.55 -3.43
C LEU A 75 -0.17 8.15 -3.10
N LEU A 76 0.04 8.62 -1.86
CA LEU A 76 1.32 9.16 -1.41
C LEU A 76 2.43 8.12 -1.55
N ILE A 77 2.20 6.90 -1.06
CA ILE A 77 3.14 5.78 -1.19
C ILE A 77 3.45 5.49 -2.65
N PHE A 78 2.41 5.37 -3.49
CA PHE A 78 2.58 5.10 -4.92
C PHE A 78 3.43 6.17 -5.60
N VAL A 79 3.15 7.45 -5.37
CA VAL A 79 3.93 8.57 -5.93
C VAL A 79 5.39 8.50 -5.46
N MET A 80 5.62 8.33 -4.15
CA MET A 80 6.96 8.23 -3.58
C MET A 80 7.79 7.09 -4.18
N VAL A 81 7.16 5.94 -4.41
CA VAL A 81 7.77 4.75 -5.01
C VAL A 81 7.98 4.96 -6.51
N PHE A 82 6.95 5.37 -7.25
CA PHE A 82 6.95 5.48 -8.70
C PHE A 82 7.98 6.47 -9.19
N PHE A 83 8.04 7.69 -8.64
CA PHE A 83 8.99 8.71 -9.09
C PHE A 83 10.44 8.43 -8.67
N SER A 84 10.64 7.60 -7.65
CA SER A 84 11.98 7.19 -7.21
C SER A 84 12.47 5.90 -7.89
N ARG A 85 11.63 5.21 -8.68
CA ARG A 85 11.91 3.87 -9.23
C ARG A 85 13.15 3.76 -10.13
N LYS A 86 13.55 4.87 -10.76
CA LYS A 86 14.70 4.92 -11.67
C LYS A 86 15.99 5.39 -10.98
N ARG A 87 15.92 5.76 -9.69
CA ARG A 87 17.09 6.25 -8.95
C ARG A 87 17.94 5.06 -8.49
N GLU A 88 19.26 5.18 -8.63
CA GLU A 88 20.20 4.16 -8.14
C GLU A 88 20.22 4.07 -6.62
N SER A 89 19.96 5.18 -5.94
CA SER A 89 19.78 5.27 -4.50
C SER A 89 18.70 6.29 -4.13
N VAL A 90 18.11 6.11 -2.95
CA VAL A 90 17.05 6.92 -2.38
C VAL A 90 17.48 7.41 -1.01
N ALA A 91 17.17 8.67 -0.71
CA ALA A 91 17.45 9.25 0.60
C ALA A 91 16.82 8.41 1.72
N ARG A 92 17.56 8.17 2.80
CA ARG A 92 17.12 7.30 3.91
C ARG A 92 15.77 7.72 4.50
N GLY A 93 15.56 9.02 4.68
CA GLY A 93 14.28 9.56 5.18
C GLY A 93 13.10 9.22 4.26
N HIS A 94 13.25 9.39 2.94
CA HIS A 94 12.22 9.03 1.96
C HIS A 94 11.92 7.53 1.98
N PHE A 95 12.96 6.70 2.06
CA PHE A 95 12.81 5.26 2.11
C PHE A 95 12.09 4.78 3.38
N LEU A 96 12.50 5.30 4.55
CA LEU A 96 11.84 4.99 5.82
C LEU A 96 10.41 5.52 5.89
N ALA A 97 10.14 6.67 5.26
CA ALA A 97 8.78 7.20 5.15
C ALA A 97 7.86 6.26 4.34
N ILE A 98 8.34 5.60 3.28
CA ILE A 98 7.55 4.58 2.57
C ILE A 98 7.16 3.43 3.51
N ILE A 99 8.11 2.92 4.30
CA ILE A 99 7.85 1.85 5.28
C ILE A 99 6.85 2.32 6.33
N GLY A 100 7.10 3.50 6.93
CA GLY A 100 6.23 4.07 7.95
C GLY A 100 4.80 4.28 7.46
N LEU A 101 4.62 4.89 6.28
CA LEU A 101 3.31 5.10 5.68
C LEU A 101 2.61 3.79 5.33
N THR A 102 3.35 2.77 4.89
CA THR A 102 2.80 1.43 4.64
C THR A 102 2.23 0.81 5.92
N LEU A 103 2.97 0.90 7.03
CA LEU A 103 2.52 0.43 8.34
C LEU A 103 1.35 1.25 8.88
N VAL A 104 1.37 2.58 8.71
CA VAL A 104 0.24 3.46 9.08
C VAL A 104 -1.01 3.09 8.29
N THR A 105 -0.89 2.82 6.98
CA THR A 105 -2.02 2.40 6.15
C THR A 105 -2.66 1.11 6.68
N ALA A 106 -1.85 0.13 7.09
CA ALA A 106 -2.31 -1.09 7.73
C ALA A 106 -2.95 -0.82 9.10
N ALA A 107 -2.36 0.06 9.92
CA ALA A 107 -2.91 0.45 11.21
C ALA A 107 -4.29 1.13 11.06
N VAL A 108 -4.46 2.03 10.09
CA VAL A 108 -5.76 2.62 9.76
C VAL A 108 -6.76 1.54 9.34
N ALA A 109 -6.34 0.54 8.56
CA ALA A 109 -7.22 -0.54 8.16
C ALA A 109 -7.72 -1.37 9.35
N VAL A 110 -6.83 -1.71 10.29
CA VAL A 110 -7.08 -2.65 11.40
C VAL A 110 -7.72 -1.96 12.62
N PHE A 111 -7.23 -0.78 13.01
CA PHE A 111 -7.58 -0.18 14.30
C PHE A 111 -8.65 0.92 14.22
N TRP A 112 -8.86 1.56 13.06
CA TRP A 112 -9.91 2.58 12.91
C TRP A 112 -11.28 1.90 12.77
N ARG A 113 -12.19 2.16 13.71
CA ARG A 113 -13.58 1.70 13.68
C ARG A 113 -14.52 2.85 13.33
#